data_AF-A0A4Z1CGK4-F1
#
_entry.id   AF-A0A4Z1CGK4-F1
#
_cell.length_a   1.000
_cell.length_b   1.000
_cell.length_c   1.000
_cell.angle_alpha   90.00
_cell.angle_beta   90.00
_cell.angle_gamma   90.00
#
_symmetry.space_group_name_H-M   'P 1'
#
loop_
_entity.id
_entity.type
_entity.pdbx_description
1 polymer ?
#
loop_
_entity_poly.entity_id
_entity_poly.type
_entity_poly.pdbx_seq_one_letter_code
_entity_poly.pdbx_strand_id
1 'polypeptide(L)'
;MAPHDSTTDDVVAEAALQLWSAAQTDFDPFEVPSQEWPKTAVPVRDADIAVDTHLEVQDVRDALERLDGVKVVVGREAGTVSVLRVIPEDVPL
;
A
#
# COMPACT_ATOMS: atom_id res chain seq x y z
N MET A 1 -19.10 7.94 18.88
CA MET A 1 -18.36 8.16 17.61
C MET A 1 -17.52 6.93 17.41
N ALA A 2 -17.71 6.24 16.29
CA ALA A 2 -17.22 4.87 16.12
C ALA A 2 -15.73 4.87 15.70
N PRO A 3 -14.88 4.00 16.27
CA PRO A 3 -13.43 3.96 16.00
C PRO A 3 -13.05 3.17 14.73
N HIS A 4 -13.96 3.05 13.76
CA HIS A 4 -13.78 2.11 12.63
C HIS A 4 -12.73 2.57 11.61
N ASP A 5 -12.46 3.87 11.47
CA ASP A 5 -11.53 4.40 10.47
C ASP A 5 -10.08 3.93 10.69
N SER A 6 -9.60 3.93 11.94
CA SER A 6 -8.20 3.52 12.21
C SER A 6 -7.97 2.03 11.94
N THR A 7 -8.99 1.18 12.14
CA THR A 7 -8.87 -0.26 11.87
C THR A 7 -8.78 -0.55 10.37
N THR A 8 -9.58 0.11 9.54
CA THR A 8 -9.54 -0.10 8.09
C THR A 8 -8.23 0.38 7.50
N ASP A 9 -7.72 1.53 7.92
CA ASP A 9 -6.47 2.09 7.41
C ASP A 9 -5.28 1.19 7.77
N ASP A 10 -5.23 0.64 8.99
CA ASP A 10 -4.16 -0.27 9.38
C ASP A 10 -4.24 -1.59 8.61
N VAL A 11 -5.43 -2.17 8.43
CA VAL A 11 -5.62 -3.39 7.63
C VAL A 11 -5.21 -3.17 6.17
N VAL A 12 -5.61 -2.05 5.57
CA VAL A 12 -5.24 -1.70 4.18
C VAL A 12 -3.74 -1.46 4.06
N ALA A 13 -3.12 -0.80 5.03
CA ALA A 13 -1.68 -0.58 5.04
C ALA A 13 -0.88 -1.89 5.15
N GLU A 14 -1.28 -2.79 6.05
CA GLU A 14 -0.65 -4.09 6.22
C GLU A 14 -0.79 -4.96 4.95
N ALA A 15 -1.99 -5.05 4.39
CA ALA A 15 -2.24 -5.80 3.17
C ALA A 15 -1.49 -5.22 1.97
N ALA A 16 -1.48 -3.88 1.83
CA ALA A 16 -0.71 -3.20 0.79
C ALA A 16 0.78 -3.52 0.88
N LEU A 17 1.35 -3.54 2.10
CA LEU A 17 2.75 -3.93 2.31
C LEU A 17 2.99 -5.38 1.94
N GLN A 18 2.15 -6.32 2.41
CA GLN A 18 2.32 -7.74 2.13
C GLN A 18 2.22 -8.05 0.64
N LEU A 19 1.19 -7.54 -0.03
CA LEU A 19 0.98 -7.74 -1.46
C LEU A 19 2.08 -7.06 -2.29
N TRP A 20 2.48 -5.83 -1.93
CA TRP A 20 3.55 -5.15 -2.64
C TRP A 20 4.87 -5.89 -2.49
N SER A 21 5.20 -6.35 -1.27
CA SER A 21 6.40 -7.16 -1.02
C SER A 21 6.38 -8.47 -1.79
N ALA A 22 5.25 -9.17 -1.81
CA ALA A 22 5.09 -10.41 -2.57
C ALA A 22 5.19 -10.22 -4.08
N ALA A 23 4.82 -9.03 -4.58
CA ALA A 23 4.95 -8.67 -6.00
C ALA A 23 6.40 -8.34 -6.41
N GLN A 24 7.29 -8.05 -5.45
CA GLN A 24 8.70 -7.77 -5.76
C GLN A 24 9.47 -9.08 -5.85
N THR A 25 9.76 -9.51 -7.08
CA THR A 25 10.59 -10.71 -7.33
C THR A 25 12.09 -10.41 -7.31
N ASP A 26 12.48 -9.15 -7.52
CA ASP A 26 13.86 -8.73 -7.70
C ASP A 26 14.55 -8.33 -6.38
N PHE A 27 13.79 -8.09 -5.31
CA PHE A 27 14.33 -7.74 -3.99
C PHE A 27 13.30 -8.06 -2.89
N ASP A 28 13.79 -8.42 -1.71
CA ASP A 28 12.95 -8.56 -0.52
C ASP A 28 13.01 -7.24 0.29
N PRO A 29 11.89 -6.51 0.46
CA PRO A 29 11.88 -5.26 1.21
C PRO A 29 12.14 -5.40 2.72
N PHE A 30 12.08 -6.62 3.27
CA PHE A 30 12.46 -6.91 4.66
C PHE A 30 13.96 -7.17 4.82
N GLU A 31 14.66 -7.55 3.74
CA GLU A 31 16.11 -7.78 3.76
C GLU A 31 16.90 -6.63 3.13
N VAL A 32 16.30 -5.89 2.20
CA VAL A 32 16.95 -4.81 1.44
C VAL A 32 16.57 -3.44 2.01
N PRO A 33 17.54 -2.58 2.32
CA PRO A 33 17.27 -1.21 2.77
C PRO A 33 16.44 -0.42 1.75
N SER A 34 15.51 0.39 2.24
CA SER A 34 14.57 1.15 1.40
C SER A 34 15.21 2.14 0.42
N GLN A 35 16.46 2.56 0.70
CA GLN A 35 17.26 3.41 -0.18
C GLN A 35 17.74 2.68 -1.45
N GLU A 36 17.79 1.35 -1.40
CA GLU A 36 18.25 0.47 -2.47
C GLU A 36 17.09 -0.13 -3.28
N TRP A 37 15.85 0.17 -2.90
CA TRP A 37 14.68 -0.31 -3.63
C TRP A 37 14.64 0.28 -5.05
N PRO A 38 14.36 -0.55 -6.08
CA PRO A 38 14.25 -0.09 -7.45
C PRO A 38 13.10 0.91 -7.62
N LYS A 39 13.32 1.92 -8.48
CA LYS A 39 12.29 2.92 -8.84
C LYS A 39 11.16 2.32 -9.68
N THR A 40 11.34 1.13 -10.21
CA THR A 40 10.39 0.39 -11.05
C THR A 40 9.78 -0.78 -10.28
N ALA A 41 9.35 -0.53 -9.03
CA ALA A 41 8.65 -1.54 -8.25
C ALA A 41 7.32 -1.91 -8.94
N VAL A 42 6.92 -3.18 -8.79
CA VAL A 42 5.66 -3.66 -9.34
C VAL A 42 4.52 -3.04 -8.54
N PRO A 43 3.61 -2.28 -9.18
CA PRO A 43 2.50 -1.66 -8.47
C PRO A 43 1.41 -2.67 -8.14
N VAL A 44 0.75 -2.49 -6.99
CA VAL A 44 -0.39 -3.33 -6.56
C VAL A 44 -1.67 -2.52 -6.67
N ARG A 45 -2.74 -3.12 -7.21
CA ARG A 45 -4.00 -2.39 -7.45
C ARG A 45 -4.90 -2.43 -6.23
N ASP A 46 -5.72 -1.40 -6.09
CA ASP A 46 -6.84 -1.33 -5.13
C ASP A 46 -7.73 -2.58 -5.14
N ALA A 47 -7.99 -3.14 -6.32
CA ALA A 47 -8.78 -4.37 -6.49
C ALA A 47 -8.10 -5.60 -5.85
N ASP A 48 -6.77 -5.73 -5.94
CA ASP A 48 -6.04 -6.85 -5.36
C ASP A 48 -6.07 -6.77 -3.82
N ILE A 49 -5.91 -5.56 -3.29
CA ILE A 49 -6.00 -5.28 -1.84
C ILE A 49 -7.42 -5.53 -1.33
N ALA A 50 -8.44 -5.13 -2.08
CA ALA A 50 -9.84 -5.38 -1.73
C ALA A 50 -10.16 -6.88 -1.67
N VAL A 51 -9.63 -7.67 -2.62
CA VAL A 51 -9.79 -9.13 -2.62
C VAL A 51 -9.11 -9.76 -1.39
N ASP A 52 -7.90 -9.33 -1.06
CA ASP A 52 -7.14 -9.87 0.07
C ASP A 52 -7.80 -9.53 1.42
N THR A 53 -8.18 -8.27 1.59
CA THR A 53 -8.78 -7.76 2.84
C THR A 53 -10.27 -8.04 2.98
N HIS A 54 -10.93 -8.52 1.93
CA HIS A 54 -12.39 -8.69 1.85
C HIS A 54 -13.17 -7.37 2.09
N LEU A 55 -12.54 -6.23 1.79
CA LEU A 55 -13.16 -4.92 1.88
C LEU A 55 -13.74 -4.49 0.53
N GLU A 56 -14.65 -3.51 0.58
CA GLU A 56 -15.12 -2.89 -0.66
C GLU A 56 -13.99 -2.05 -1.28
N VAL A 57 -13.87 -2.11 -2.62
CA VAL A 57 -12.83 -1.37 -3.36
C VAL A 57 -12.88 0.13 -3.05
N GLN A 58 -14.06 0.70 -2.80
CA GLN A 58 -14.18 2.11 -2.46
C GLN A 58 -13.61 2.42 -1.07
N ASP A 59 -13.83 1.55 -0.08
CA ASP A 59 -13.26 1.71 1.26
C ASP A 59 -11.73 1.62 1.22
N VAL A 60 -11.20 0.70 0.40
CA VAL A 60 -9.76 0.56 0.15
C VAL A 60 -9.20 1.82 -0.51
N ARG A 61 -9.88 2.38 -1.51
CA ARG A 61 -9.45 3.63 -2.17
C ARG A 61 -9.41 4.79 -1.20
N ASP A 62 -10.44 4.95 -0.39
CA ASP A 62 -10.55 6.02 0.58
C ASP A 62 -9.44 5.89 1.65
N ALA A 63 -9.13 4.66 2.09
CA ALA A 63 -8.01 4.37 2.97
C ALA A 63 -6.65 4.67 2.31
N LEU A 64 -6.44 4.20 1.08
CA LEU A 64 -5.22 4.46 0.30
C LEU A 64 -5.00 5.95 0.07
N GLU A 65 -6.05 6.74 -0.12
CA GLU A 65 -5.96 8.20 -0.22
C GLU A 65 -5.53 8.85 1.10
N ARG A 66 -5.99 8.35 2.26
CA ARG A 66 -5.52 8.82 3.57
C ARG A 66 -4.08 8.43 3.88
N LEU A 67 -3.65 7.27 3.40
CA LEU A 67 -2.33 6.70 3.64
C LEU A 67 -1.25 7.20 2.67
N ASP A 68 -1.66 7.87 1.58
CA ASP A 68 -0.76 8.43 0.58
C ASP A 68 0.18 9.48 1.18
N GLY A 69 1.48 9.29 0.98
CA GLY A 69 2.53 10.12 1.56
C GLY A 69 2.83 9.85 3.05
N VAL A 70 2.10 8.95 3.70
CA VAL A 70 2.32 8.56 5.11
C VAL A 70 2.85 7.14 5.23
N LYS A 71 2.10 6.16 4.73
CA LYS A 71 2.49 4.74 4.74
C LYS A 71 2.73 4.19 3.34
N VAL A 72 2.12 4.77 2.31
CA VAL A 72 2.26 4.33 0.91
C VAL A 72 2.37 5.52 -0.02
N VAL A 73 2.81 5.28 -1.26
CA VAL A 73 2.72 6.22 -2.38
C VAL A 73 1.78 5.63 -3.41
N VAL A 74 0.71 6.35 -3.74
CA VAL A 74 -0.30 5.85 -4.67
C VAL A 74 -0.23 6.57 -6.02
N GLY A 75 -0.52 5.81 -7.08
CA GLY A 75 -0.71 6.28 -8.44
C GLY A 75 -2.17 6.16 -8.83
N ARG A 76 -2.68 7.13 -9.58
CA ARG A 76 -4.05 7.12 -10.10
C ARG A 76 -4.01 7.09 -11.62
N GLU A 77 -4.57 6.04 -12.21
CA GLU A 77 -4.67 5.92 -13.67
C GLU A 77 -6.04 5.35 -14.06
N ALA A 78 -6.73 6.04 -14.97
CA ALA A 78 -8.02 5.60 -15.52
C ALA A 78 -9.08 5.14 -14.48
N GLY A 79 -9.10 5.77 -13.30
CA GLY A 79 -10.04 5.43 -12.21
C GLY A 79 -9.60 4.25 -11.32
N THR A 80 -8.39 3.73 -11.53
CA THR A 80 -7.74 2.73 -10.66
C THR A 80 -6.75 3.43 -9.75
N VAL A 81 -6.77 3.09 -8.46
CA VAL A 81 -5.72 3.47 -7.52
C VAL A 81 -4.75 2.30 -7.38
N SER A 82 -3.45 2.57 -7.46
CA SER A 82 -2.42 1.55 -7.29
C SER A 82 -1.35 2.01 -6.33
N VAL A 83 -0.92 1.13 -5.43
CA VAL A 83 0.24 1.37 -4.56
C VAL A 83 1.49 1.22 -5.41
N LEU A 84 2.19 2.32 -5.66
CA LEU A 84 3.43 2.35 -6.44
C LEU A 84 4.63 1.93 -5.58
N ARG A 85 4.60 2.32 -4.30
CA ARG A 85 5.67 2.08 -3.35
C ARG A 85 5.13 2.15 -1.92
N VAL A 86 5.76 1.43 -0.99
CA VAL A 86 5.52 1.54 0.45
C VAL A 86 6.55 2.48 1.09
N ILE A 87 6.12 3.23 2.11
CA ILE A 87 6.98 4.10 2.92
C ILE A 87 7.33 3.31 4.18
N PRO A 88 8.61 2.93 4.38
CA PRO A 88 9.02 2.22 5.58
C PRO A 88 8.91 3.15 6.81
N GLU A 89 8.46 2.61 7.95
CA GLU A 89 8.32 3.36 9.20
C GLU A 89 9.64 3.93 9.74
N ASP A 90 10.79 3.35 9.32
CA ASP A 90 12.13 3.77 9.73
C ASP A 90 12.70 4.98 8.96
N VAL A 91 11.94 5.57 8.02
CA VAL A 91 12.39 6.74 7.25
C VAL A 91 11.81 8.01 7.88
N PRO A 92 12.63 8.92 8.46
CA PRO A 92 12.14 10.21 8.92
C PRO A 92 11.60 11.01 7.73
N LEU A 93 10.34 11.43 7.83
CA LEU A 93 9.64 12.31 6.88
C LEU A 93 10.28 13.70 6.80
#